data_AF-A0A375JD26-F1
#
_entry.id   AF-A0A375JD26-F1
#
_cell.length_a   1.000
_cell.length_b   1.000
_cell.length_c   1.000
_cell.angle_alpha   90.00
_cell.angle_beta   90.00
_cell.angle_gamma   90.00
#
_symmetry.space_group_name_H-M   'P 1'
#
loop_
_entity.id
_entity.type
_entity.pdbx_description
1 polymer ?
#
loop_
_entity_poly.entity_id
_entity_poly.type
_entity_poly.pdbx_seq_one_letter_code
_entity_poly.pdbx_strand_id
1 'polypeptide(L)'
;MRARIHLRARSTAAESDVEINLATWPTVDEQALSEPQRVTFLARVSAVRLYLNGGDGKHIREKAGISRGQVYRMLTERCLAPHPDGRIYGWRGLLPHQRIHPYTRTAPLVVNPWGGRAAGALQALFQSAAGQGLEAEFRQQILGSRKTLESSRRPRAVLYRWFLTALRERGFEQRGEWPFNVTKQGYTAICHYMNAVIATAPLRTRSALLGGPEAERKTRTGDGTRRPPLRLFERVECDAHKLDARMVVLVPSTRRLRAAGHPPPLGGRADRSRLARHSRLQLVLAT
;
A
#
# COMPACT_ATOMS: atom_id res chain seq x y z
N MET A 1 -33.72 4.07 -8.83
CA MET A 1 -34.03 3.80 -10.25
C MET A 1 -33.59 2.37 -10.57
N ARG A 2 -34.52 1.54 -11.06
CA ARG A 2 -34.30 0.13 -11.44
C ARG A 2 -34.43 0.02 -12.96
N ALA A 3 -33.46 -0.62 -13.62
CA ALA A 3 -33.48 -0.83 -15.06
C ALA A 3 -33.00 -2.27 -15.36
N ARG A 4 -33.60 -2.93 -16.35
CA ARG A 4 -33.13 -4.23 -16.84
C ARG A 4 -32.27 -4.03 -18.08
N ILE A 5 -31.14 -4.72 -18.14
CA ILE A 5 -30.32 -4.79 -19.34
C ILE A 5 -30.15 -6.25 -19.71
N HIS A 6 -30.47 -6.58 -20.97
CA HIS A 6 -30.11 -7.85 -21.57
C HIS A 6 -28.59 -7.89 -21.81
N LEU A 7 -27.91 -8.80 -21.10
CA LEU A 7 -26.48 -9.07 -21.31
C LEU A 7 -26.32 -10.19 -22.34
N ARG A 8 -25.73 -9.89 -23.49
CA ARG A 8 -25.21 -10.94 -24.38
C ARG A 8 -23.83 -11.37 -23.90
N ALA A 9 -23.72 -12.57 -23.33
CA ALA A 9 -22.45 -13.20 -23.03
C ALA A 9 -21.66 -13.49 -24.32
N ARG A 10 -20.35 -13.23 -24.32
CA ARG A 10 -19.47 -13.42 -25.50
C ARG A 10 -19.03 -14.87 -25.73
N SER A 11 -19.34 -15.79 -24.83
CA SER A 11 -19.05 -17.22 -25.01
C SER A 11 -19.96 -18.05 -24.12
N THR A 12 -20.76 -18.91 -24.77
CA THR A 12 -21.51 -20.07 -24.23
C THR A 12 -22.42 -19.82 -23.01
N ALA A 13 -23.73 -19.82 -23.31
CA ALA A 13 -24.86 -20.25 -22.49
C ALA A 13 -25.02 -19.67 -21.06
N ALA A 14 -25.69 -18.52 -20.98
CA ALA A 14 -26.80 -18.23 -20.06
C ALA A 14 -27.29 -16.80 -20.33
N GLU A 15 -28.50 -16.66 -20.88
CA GLU A 15 -29.18 -15.36 -20.94
C GLU A 15 -29.61 -15.01 -19.51
N SER A 16 -29.09 -13.92 -18.96
CA SER A 16 -29.50 -13.43 -17.65
C SER A 16 -29.90 -11.97 -17.73
N ASP A 17 -31.12 -11.69 -17.26
CA ASP A 17 -31.59 -10.34 -17.03
C ASP A 17 -30.96 -9.83 -15.74
N VAL A 18 -30.03 -8.89 -15.87
CA VAL A 18 -29.45 -8.23 -14.70
C VAL A 18 -30.28 -7.00 -14.38
N GLU A 19 -30.92 -7.05 -13.20
CA GLU A 19 -31.57 -5.88 -12.61
C GLU A 19 -30.52 -4.92 -12.06
N ILE A 20 -30.49 -3.71 -12.60
CA ILE A 20 -29.56 -2.66 -12.19
C ILE A 20 -30.32 -1.70 -11.29
N ASN A 21 -29.95 -1.68 -10.01
CA ASN A 21 -30.40 -0.66 -9.08
C ASN A 21 -29.30 0.39 -8.85
N LEU A 22 -29.46 1.58 -9.42
CA LEU A 22 -28.46 2.64 -9.30
C LEU A 22 -28.28 3.16 -7.86
N ALA A 23 -29.27 2.95 -6.98
CA ALA A 23 -29.20 3.40 -5.60
C ALA A 23 -28.20 2.59 -4.75
N THR A 24 -27.85 1.38 -5.18
CA THR A 24 -26.87 0.52 -4.47
C THR A 24 -25.45 0.73 -4.97
N TRP A 25 -25.26 1.53 -6.02
CA TRP A 25 -23.95 1.75 -6.62
C TRP A 25 -23.08 2.61 -5.70
N PRO A 26 -21.82 2.22 -5.46
CA PRO A 26 -20.92 3.02 -4.66
C PRO A 26 -20.74 4.43 -5.25
N THR A 27 -20.84 5.45 -4.40
CA THR A 27 -20.63 6.85 -4.78
C THR A 27 -19.14 7.15 -4.98
N VAL A 28 -18.87 8.20 -5.74
CA VAL A 28 -17.55 8.75 -6.01
C VAL A 28 -17.59 10.21 -5.57
N ASP A 29 -16.58 10.66 -4.83
CA ASP A 29 -16.42 12.08 -4.54
C ASP A 29 -15.88 12.79 -5.80
N GLU A 30 -16.75 13.54 -6.46
CA GLU A 30 -16.45 14.24 -7.69
C GLU A 30 -15.51 15.44 -7.47
N GLN A 31 -15.51 16.02 -6.27
CA GLN A 31 -14.69 17.19 -5.93
C GLN A 31 -13.23 16.81 -5.68
N ALA A 32 -12.96 15.54 -5.40
CA ALA A 32 -11.61 15.01 -5.30
C ALA A 32 -10.93 14.81 -6.66
N LEU A 33 -11.66 14.92 -7.78
CA LEU A 33 -11.13 14.75 -9.13
C LEU A 33 -10.56 16.06 -9.69
N SER A 34 -9.47 15.96 -10.46
CA SER A 34 -9.01 17.09 -11.27
C SER A 34 -10.06 17.51 -12.30
N GLU A 35 -10.09 18.79 -12.68
CA GLU A 35 -11.08 19.33 -13.62
C GLU A 35 -11.26 18.47 -14.89
N PRO A 36 -10.18 18.06 -15.60
CA PRO A 36 -10.33 17.29 -16.82
C PRO A 36 -10.93 15.90 -16.58
N GLN A 37 -10.57 15.29 -15.44
CA GLN A 37 -11.10 13.99 -15.04
C GLN A 37 -12.57 14.08 -14.62
N ARG A 38 -12.94 15.15 -13.90
CA ARG A 38 -14.31 15.42 -13.44
C ARG A 38 -15.26 15.60 -14.62
N VAL A 39 -14.89 16.41 -15.61
CA VAL A 39 -15.69 16.59 -16.85
C VAL A 39 -15.92 15.25 -17.56
N THR A 40 -14.85 14.47 -17.74
CA THR A 40 -14.93 13.14 -18.38
C THR A 40 -15.81 12.18 -17.58
N PHE A 41 -15.68 12.18 -16.26
CA PHE A 41 -16.46 11.35 -15.35
C PHE A 41 -17.95 11.70 -15.42
N LEU A 42 -18.30 12.98 -15.31
CA LEU A 42 -19.68 13.47 -15.36
C LEU A 42 -20.35 13.18 -16.70
N ALA A 43 -19.62 13.35 -17.82
CA ALA A 43 -20.12 12.97 -19.14
C ALA A 43 -20.48 11.48 -19.21
N ARG A 44 -19.64 10.60 -18.64
CA ARG A 44 -19.91 9.16 -18.58
C ARG A 44 -21.10 8.83 -17.67
N VAL A 45 -21.22 9.49 -16.51
CA VAL A 45 -22.37 9.32 -15.59
C VAL A 45 -23.67 9.73 -16.30
N SER A 46 -23.67 10.89 -16.97
CA SER A 46 -24.80 11.38 -17.76
C SER A 46 -25.20 10.38 -18.84
N ALA A 47 -24.23 9.88 -19.62
CA ALA A 47 -24.47 8.90 -20.67
C ALA A 47 -25.10 7.59 -20.15
N VAL A 48 -24.63 7.08 -19.01
CA VAL A 48 -25.18 5.87 -18.37
C VAL A 48 -26.61 6.11 -17.88
N ARG A 49 -26.89 7.26 -17.25
CA ARG A 49 -28.26 7.60 -16.81
C ARG A 49 -29.22 7.70 -18.00
N LEU A 50 -28.84 8.40 -19.07
CA LEU A 50 -29.65 8.53 -20.27
C LEU A 50 -29.91 7.16 -20.92
N TYR A 51 -28.88 6.31 -21.00
CA TYR A 51 -29.01 4.95 -21.54
C TYR A 51 -30.00 4.10 -20.73
N LEU A 52 -29.88 4.11 -19.40
CA LEU A 52 -30.76 3.35 -18.50
C LEU A 52 -32.20 3.87 -18.48
N ASN A 53 -32.40 5.16 -18.80
CA ASN A 53 -33.72 5.77 -18.99
C ASN A 53 -34.34 5.46 -20.36
N GLY A 54 -33.70 4.63 -21.20
CA GLY A 54 -34.20 4.31 -22.53
C GLY A 54 -33.93 5.38 -23.59
N GLY A 55 -33.00 6.31 -23.33
CA GLY A 55 -32.62 7.35 -24.29
C GLY A 55 -32.04 6.78 -25.59
N ASP A 56 -32.41 7.39 -26.72
CA ASP A 56 -31.87 7.01 -28.01
C ASP A 56 -30.37 7.36 -28.14
N GLY A 57 -29.65 6.61 -28.99
CA GLY A 57 -28.23 6.79 -29.21
C GLY A 57 -27.87 8.18 -29.72
N LYS A 58 -28.72 8.82 -30.53
CA LYS A 58 -28.51 10.20 -30.99
C LYS A 58 -28.56 11.18 -29.81
N HIS A 59 -29.58 11.05 -28.97
CA HIS A 59 -29.76 11.87 -27.77
C HIS A 59 -28.60 11.73 -26.77
N ILE A 60 -28.13 10.50 -26.52
CA ILE A 60 -26.98 10.22 -25.65
C ILE A 60 -25.71 10.87 -26.23
N ARG A 61 -25.49 10.76 -27.55
CA ARG A 61 -24.31 11.32 -28.21
C ARG A 61 -24.31 12.85 -28.16
N GLU A 62 -25.45 13.49 -28.39
CA GLU A 62 -25.59 14.95 -28.31
C GLU A 62 -25.34 15.47 -26.89
N LYS A 63 -25.90 14.82 -25.86
CA LYS A 63 -25.82 15.30 -24.47
C LYS A 63 -24.51 14.96 -23.76
N ALA A 64 -23.90 13.82 -24.08
CA ALA A 64 -22.76 13.30 -23.34
C ALA A 64 -21.50 13.06 -24.21
N GLY A 65 -21.58 13.23 -25.53
CA GLY A 65 -20.45 13.01 -26.44
C GLY A 65 -20.04 11.54 -26.59
N ILE A 66 -20.84 10.59 -26.08
CA ILE A 66 -20.50 9.17 -26.00
C ILE A 66 -21.50 8.36 -26.81
N SER A 67 -21.04 7.38 -27.60
CA SER A 67 -21.92 6.52 -28.38
C SER A 67 -22.65 5.50 -27.49
N ARG A 68 -23.87 5.11 -27.89
CA ARG A 68 -24.67 4.09 -27.19
C ARG A 68 -23.90 2.78 -26.97
N GLY A 69 -23.15 2.31 -27.97
CA GLY A 69 -22.32 1.10 -27.85
C GLY A 69 -21.17 1.24 -26.84
N GLN A 70 -20.57 2.42 -26.74
CA GLN A 70 -19.55 2.69 -25.73
C GLN A 70 -20.15 2.72 -24.32
N VAL A 71 -21.35 3.26 -24.14
CA VAL A 71 -22.08 3.21 -22.86
C VAL A 71 -22.35 1.78 -22.45
N TYR A 72 -22.89 0.95 -23.36
CA TYR A 72 -23.11 -0.47 -23.11
C TYR A 72 -21.81 -1.16 -22.67
N ARG A 73 -20.70 -0.96 -23.41
CA ARG A 73 -19.40 -1.54 -23.06
C ARG A 73 -18.90 -1.10 -21.69
N MET A 74 -19.00 0.19 -21.34
CA MET A 74 -18.61 0.65 -20.00
C MET A 74 -19.47 0.03 -18.92
N LEU A 75 -20.78 -0.09 -19.15
CA LEU A 75 -21.67 -0.66 -18.16
C LEU A 75 -21.36 -2.15 -17.92
N THR A 76 -21.22 -2.94 -18.98
CA THR A 76 -21.01 -4.39 -18.88
C THR A 76 -19.59 -4.77 -18.47
N GLU A 77 -18.57 -4.15 -19.06
CA GLU A 77 -17.17 -4.52 -18.82
C GLU A 77 -16.57 -3.81 -17.58
N ARG A 78 -17.19 -2.73 -17.10
CA ARG A 78 -16.61 -1.87 -16.05
C ARG A 78 -17.52 -1.70 -14.84
N CYS A 79 -18.72 -1.14 -15.01
CA CYS A 79 -19.59 -0.82 -13.87
C CYS A 79 -20.11 -2.07 -13.14
N LEU A 80 -20.49 -3.10 -13.89
CA LEU A 80 -20.99 -4.36 -13.33
C LEU A 80 -19.88 -5.33 -12.90
N ALA A 81 -18.60 -4.97 -13.12
CA ALA A 81 -17.50 -5.81 -12.69
C ALA A 81 -17.45 -5.89 -11.14
N PRO A 82 -17.11 -7.05 -10.57
CA PRO A 82 -16.89 -7.18 -9.14
C PRO A 82 -15.65 -6.37 -8.71
N HIS A 83 -15.75 -5.73 -7.56
CA HIS A 83 -14.68 -4.96 -6.95
C HIS A 83 -14.10 -5.73 -5.74
N PRO A 84 -12.80 -5.60 -5.42
CA PRO A 84 -12.16 -6.32 -4.30
C PRO A 84 -12.74 -6.06 -2.91
N ASP A 85 -13.60 -5.05 -2.74
CA ASP A 85 -14.32 -4.76 -1.49
C ASP A 85 -15.61 -5.58 -1.33
N GLY A 86 -15.91 -6.47 -2.29
CA GLY A 86 -17.09 -7.32 -2.30
C GLY A 86 -18.33 -6.68 -2.93
N ARG A 87 -18.25 -5.41 -3.36
CA ARG A 87 -19.32 -4.72 -4.11
C ARG A 87 -19.01 -4.75 -5.60
N ILE A 88 -19.92 -4.24 -6.44
CA ILE A 88 -19.58 -3.91 -7.84
C ILE A 88 -18.81 -2.59 -7.91
N TYR A 89 -18.09 -2.37 -9.01
CA TYR A 89 -17.48 -1.06 -9.26
C TYR A 89 -18.52 0.08 -9.34
N GLY A 90 -19.68 -0.17 -9.94
CA GLY A 90 -20.74 0.84 -10.10
C GLY A 90 -20.23 2.11 -10.76
N TRP A 91 -20.46 3.27 -10.12
CA TRP A 91 -19.98 4.57 -10.62
C TRP A 91 -18.46 4.65 -10.68
N ARG A 92 -17.73 3.97 -9.77
CA ARG A 92 -16.26 3.91 -9.79
C ARG A 92 -15.72 3.34 -11.10
N GLY A 93 -16.50 2.49 -11.78
CA GLY A 93 -16.15 1.94 -13.08
C GLY A 93 -16.01 3.01 -14.19
N LEU A 94 -16.64 4.17 -14.02
CA LEU A 94 -16.62 5.27 -14.97
C LEU A 94 -15.43 6.22 -14.77
N LEU A 95 -14.66 6.06 -13.69
CA LEU A 95 -13.48 6.88 -13.44
C LEU A 95 -12.48 6.80 -14.62
N PRO A 96 -11.98 7.95 -15.11
CA PRO A 96 -10.96 7.97 -16.15
C PRO A 96 -9.66 7.34 -15.64
N HIS A 97 -8.96 6.65 -16.54
CA HIS A 97 -7.66 5.98 -16.29
C HIS A 97 -7.69 4.89 -15.22
N GLN A 98 -8.86 4.60 -14.62
CA GLN A 98 -9.03 3.49 -13.70
C GLN A 98 -8.88 2.17 -14.45
N ARG A 99 -7.89 1.38 -14.06
CA ARG A 99 -7.74 0.00 -14.50
C ARG A 99 -8.65 -0.89 -13.64
N ILE A 100 -9.50 -1.68 -14.30
CA ILE A 100 -10.45 -2.59 -13.66
C ILE A 100 -9.99 -4.02 -13.85
N HIS A 101 -9.73 -4.40 -15.10
CA HIS A 101 -9.14 -5.68 -15.44
C HIS A 101 -7.61 -5.56 -15.46
N PRO A 102 -6.89 -6.54 -14.89
CA PRO A 102 -5.45 -6.59 -15.01
C PRO A 102 -5.04 -6.71 -16.49
N TYR A 103 -3.83 -6.28 -16.80
CA TYR A 103 -3.31 -6.45 -18.15
C TYR A 103 -3.07 -7.94 -18.41
N THR A 104 -3.77 -8.50 -19.41
CA THR A 104 -3.51 -9.84 -19.92
C THR A 104 -2.96 -9.70 -21.33
N ARG A 105 -1.78 -10.27 -21.56
CA ARG A 105 -1.15 -10.25 -22.87
C ARG A 105 -1.81 -11.31 -23.76
N THR A 106 -2.24 -10.90 -24.96
CA THR A 106 -2.79 -11.82 -25.98
C THR A 106 -1.81 -12.11 -27.11
N ALA A 107 -0.88 -11.20 -27.38
CA ALA A 107 0.13 -11.35 -28.42
C ALA A 107 1.37 -12.14 -27.93
N PRO A 108 2.10 -12.86 -28.81
CA PRO A 108 3.33 -13.55 -28.43
C PRO A 108 4.39 -12.60 -27.91
N LEU A 109 5.22 -13.07 -26.97
CA LEU A 109 6.29 -12.27 -26.36
C LEU A 109 7.47 -12.13 -27.34
N VAL A 110 7.48 -11.04 -28.11
CA VAL A 110 8.59 -10.66 -28.98
C VAL A 110 9.08 -9.29 -28.57
N VAL A 111 10.23 -9.27 -27.88
CA VAL A 111 10.92 -8.06 -27.42
C VAL A 111 11.68 -7.49 -28.62
N ASN A 112 11.55 -6.18 -28.86
CA ASN A 112 12.30 -5.55 -29.95
C ASN A 112 13.74 -5.19 -29.50
N PRO A 113 14.65 -4.86 -30.42
CA PRO A 113 16.05 -4.54 -30.09
C PRO A 113 16.21 -3.37 -29.09
N TRP A 114 15.23 -2.47 -29.04
CA TRP A 114 15.20 -1.32 -28.11
C TRP A 114 14.57 -1.65 -26.75
N GLY A 115 14.28 -2.92 -26.45
CA GLY A 115 13.69 -3.37 -25.17
C GLY A 115 12.19 -3.09 -25.02
N GLY A 116 11.52 -2.62 -26.07
CA GLY A 116 10.09 -2.43 -26.16
C GLY A 116 9.31 -3.75 -26.29
N ARG A 117 7.98 -3.66 -26.17
CA ARG A 117 7.03 -4.79 -26.23
C ARG A 117 7.19 -5.86 -25.13
N ALA A 118 7.99 -5.58 -24.10
CA ALA A 118 8.18 -6.43 -22.92
C ALA A 118 7.05 -6.31 -21.86
N ALA A 119 5.99 -5.55 -22.13
CA ALA A 119 4.85 -5.44 -21.22
C ALA A 119 4.19 -6.82 -21.01
N GLY A 120 4.03 -7.20 -19.74
CA GLY A 120 3.52 -8.52 -19.35
C GLY A 120 4.50 -9.68 -19.56
N ALA A 121 5.78 -9.43 -19.87
CA ALA A 121 6.76 -10.48 -20.11
C ALA A 121 6.94 -11.43 -18.91
N LEU A 122 7.00 -10.89 -17.70
CA LEU A 122 7.11 -11.70 -16.48
C LEU A 122 5.90 -12.63 -16.28
N GLN A 123 4.69 -12.13 -16.54
CA GLN A 123 3.48 -12.95 -16.44
C GLN A 123 3.45 -14.03 -17.53
N ALA A 124 3.81 -13.68 -18.77
CA ALA A 124 3.92 -14.64 -19.87
C ALA A 124 4.98 -15.71 -19.57
N LEU A 125 6.09 -15.33 -18.92
CA LEU A 125 7.12 -16.26 -18.48
C LEU A 125 6.54 -17.27 -17.48
N PHE A 126 5.84 -16.82 -16.44
CA PHE A 126 5.23 -17.72 -15.45
C PHE A 126 4.16 -18.65 -16.05
N GLN A 127 3.48 -18.21 -17.10
CA GLN A 127 2.46 -19.00 -17.82
C GLN A 127 3.07 -19.95 -18.86
N SER A 128 4.34 -19.78 -19.22
CA SER A 128 5.02 -20.65 -20.18
C SER A 128 5.36 -22.00 -19.56
N ALA A 129 5.48 -23.04 -20.40
CA ALA A 129 5.90 -24.37 -19.95
C ALA A 129 7.27 -24.34 -19.25
N ALA A 130 8.21 -23.51 -19.74
CA ALA A 130 9.53 -23.34 -19.15
C ALA A 130 9.52 -22.60 -17.79
N GLY A 131 8.46 -21.84 -17.50
CA GLY A 131 8.27 -21.12 -16.23
C GLY A 131 7.37 -21.83 -15.22
N GLN A 132 6.88 -23.04 -15.54
CA GLN A 132 6.04 -23.82 -14.65
C GLN A 132 6.76 -24.07 -13.31
N GLY A 133 6.06 -23.84 -12.20
CA GLY A 133 6.60 -23.97 -10.84
C GLY A 133 7.48 -22.80 -10.37
N LEU A 134 8.12 -22.06 -11.27
CA LEU A 134 9.01 -20.94 -10.91
C LEU A 134 8.29 -19.83 -10.15
N GLU A 135 7.04 -19.53 -10.52
CA GLU A 135 6.26 -18.51 -9.81
C GLU A 135 6.05 -18.90 -8.34
N ALA A 136 5.69 -20.15 -8.09
CA ALA A 136 5.46 -20.66 -6.75
C ALA A 136 6.74 -20.66 -5.91
N GLU A 137 7.85 -21.13 -6.47
CA GLU A 137 9.18 -21.07 -5.85
C GLU A 137 9.56 -19.62 -5.53
N PHE A 138 9.38 -18.69 -6.46
CA PHE A 138 9.73 -17.29 -6.24
C PHE A 138 8.89 -16.65 -5.15
N ARG A 139 7.57 -16.92 -5.14
CA ARG A 139 6.67 -16.48 -4.05
C ARG A 139 7.12 -17.04 -2.70
N GLN A 140 7.52 -18.30 -2.64
CA GLN A 140 8.06 -18.91 -1.43
C GLN A 140 9.37 -18.22 -0.98
N GLN A 141 10.26 -17.87 -1.91
CA GLN A 141 11.47 -17.12 -1.57
C GLN A 141 11.18 -15.69 -1.08
N ILE A 142 10.15 -15.04 -1.62
CA ILE A 142 9.72 -13.69 -1.20
C ILE A 142 9.10 -13.70 0.19
N LEU A 143 8.21 -14.67 0.45
CA LEU A 143 7.41 -14.74 1.69
C LEU A 143 8.07 -15.58 2.80
N GLY A 144 9.13 -16.31 2.48
CA GLY A 144 9.80 -17.23 3.39
C GLY A 144 10.42 -16.51 4.59
N SER A 145 10.08 -17.00 5.79
CA SER A 145 10.65 -16.54 7.06
C SER A 145 12.14 -16.93 7.17
N ARG A 146 12.91 -16.13 7.93
CA ARG A 146 14.33 -16.39 8.24
C ARG A 146 14.52 -16.64 9.73
N LYS A 147 15.63 -17.32 10.07
CA LYS A 147 16.03 -17.56 11.45
C LYS A 147 16.36 -16.24 12.16
N THR A 148 16.18 -16.24 13.47
CA THR A 148 15.98 -15.11 14.40
C THR A 148 17.05 -14.01 14.41
N LEU A 149 18.23 -14.23 13.81
CA LEU A 149 19.36 -13.29 13.82
C LEU A 149 19.53 -12.52 12.50
N GLU A 150 18.86 -12.92 11.42
CA GLU A 150 18.90 -12.18 10.17
C GLU A 150 17.76 -11.16 10.10
N SER A 151 17.98 -10.05 9.40
CA SER A 151 16.91 -9.11 9.02
C SER A 151 15.72 -9.89 8.45
N SER A 152 14.53 -9.66 9.02
CA SER A 152 13.29 -10.32 8.61
C SER A 152 12.96 -10.07 7.14
N ARG A 153 13.49 -8.99 6.55
CA ARG A 153 13.35 -8.67 5.14
C ARG A 153 14.57 -9.15 4.34
N ARG A 154 14.33 -9.97 3.30
CA ARG A 154 15.36 -10.24 2.30
C ARG A 154 15.61 -9.01 1.44
N PRO A 155 16.88 -8.62 1.22
CA PRO A 155 17.19 -7.54 0.28
C PRO A 155 16.68 -7.90 -1.11
N ARG A 156 16.04 -6.93 -1.79
CA ARG A 156 15.51 -7.12 -3.16
C ARG A 156 16.58 -7.62 -4.14
N ALA A 157 17.81 -7.15 -3.97
CA ALA A 157 18.95 -7.56 -4.80
C ALA A 157 19.23 -9.07 -4.69
N VAL A 158 19.08 -9.66 -3.51
CA VAL A 158 19.30 -11.10 -3.29
C VAL A 158 18.22 -11.91 -3.98
N LEU A 159 16.95 -11.52 -3.82
CA LEU A 159 15.82 -12.18 -4.48
C LEU A 159 15.90 -12.05 -6.01
N TYR A 160 16.29 -10.88 -6.51
CA TYR A 160 16.51 -10.65 -7.93
C TYR A 160 17.62 -11.52 -8.49
N ARG A 161 18.78 -11.62 -7.81
CA ARG A 161 19.88 -12.49 -8.22
C ARG A 161 19.47 -13.96 -8.23
N TRP A 162 18.79 -14.41 -7.18
CA TRP A 162 18.25 -15.76 -7.11
C TRP A 162 17.32 -16.06 -8.30
N PHE A 163 16.42 -15.12 -8.62
CA PHE A 163 15.49 -15.27 -9.74
C PHE A 163 16.21 -15.39 -11.09
N LEU A 164 17.25 -14.58 -11.32
CA LEU A 164 18.05 -14.69 -12.55
C LEU A 164 18.81 -16.03 -12.62
N THR A 165 19.38 -16.50 -11.51
CA THR A 165 20.04 -17.82 -11.47
C THR A 165 19.05 -18.94 -11.81
N ALA A 166 17.85 -18.91 -11.21
CA ALA A 166 16.79 -19.88 -11.47
C ALA A 166 16.34 -19.88 -12.96
N LEU A 167 16.39 -18.73 -13.63
CA LEU A 167 16.12 -18.62 -15.07
C LEU A 167 17.28 -19.13 -15.94
N ARG A 168 18.53 -18.94 -15.51
CA ARG A 168 19.71 -19.50 -16.21
C ARG A 168 19.71 -21.01 -16.20
N GLU A 169 19.42 -21.61 -15.05
CA GLU A 169 19.30 -23.06 -14.88
C GLU A 169 18.23 -23.65 -15.80
N ARG A 170 17.17 -22.88 -16.10
CA ARG A 170 16.10 -23.24 -17.04
C ARG A 170 16.41 -22.87 -18.50
N GLY A 171 17.63 -22.41 -18.79
CA GLY A 171 18.13 -22.14 -20.15
C GLY A 171 17.61 -20.85 -20.81
N PHE A 172 16.94 -19.95 -20.07
CA PHE A 172 16.39 -18.72 -20.67
C PHE A 172 17.48 -17.78 -21.24
N GLU A 173 18.67 -17.76 -20.64
CA GLU A 173 19.79 -16.94 -21.12
C GLU A 173 20.35 -17.49 -22.44
N GLN A 174 20.47 -18.82 -22.55
CA GLN A 174 20.95 -19.49 -23.76
C GLN A 174 20.00 -19.31 -24.93
N ARG A 175 18.68 -19.29 -24.67
CA ARG A 175 17.66 -19.02 -25.70
C ARG A 175 17.52 -17.54 -26.06
N GLY A 176 18.22 -16.64 -25.37
CA GLY A 176 18.09 -15.19 -25.60
C GLY A 176 16.68 -14.66 -25.27
N GLU A 177 15.99 -15.27 -24.31
CA GLU A 177 14.64 -14.90 -23.93
C GLU A 177 14.64 -13.76 -22.89
N TRP A 178 13.46 -13.18 -22.65
CA TRP A 178 13.29 -12.26 -21.53
C TRP A 178 13.60 -13.02 -20.21
N PRO A 179 14.36 -12.43 -19.27
CA PRO A 179 14.78 -11.04 -19.19
C PRO A 179 16.12 -10.70 -19.85
N PHE A 180 16.89 -11.67 -20.34
CA PHE A 180 18.28 -11.48 -20.79
C PHE A 180 18.41 -10.68 -22.09
N ASN A 181 17.34 -10.60 -22.88
CA ASN A 181 17.27 -9.77 -24.09
C ASN A 181 16.91 -8.29 -23.86
N VAL A 182 16.86 -7.81 -22.60
CA VAL A 182 16.60 -6.40 -22.27
C VAL A 182 17.71 -5.86 -21.37
N THR A 183 18.13 -4.61 -21.60
CA THR A 183 19.23 -3.94 -20.88
C THR A 183 19.13 -4.02 -19.35
N LYS A 184 17.94 -3.77 -18.79
CA LYS A 184 17.71 -3.78 -17.33
C LYS A 184 17.33 -5.16 -16.80
N GLN A 185 17.39 -6.21 -17.63
CA GLN A 185 17.08 -7.58 -17.26
C GLN A 185 15.78 -7.73 -16.45
N GLY A 186 14.75 -6.98 -16.83
CA GLY A 186 13.44 -7.04 -16.19
C GLY A 186 13.40 -6.56 -14.73
N TYR A 187 14.45 -5.91 -14.21
CA TYR A 187 14.58 -5.52 -12.80
C TYR A 187 13.35 -4.82 -12.24
N THR A 188 12.82 -3.81 -12.96
CA THR A 188 11.63 -3.07 -12.53
C THR A 188 10.39 -3.97 -12.48
N ALA A 189 10.17 -4.82 -13.49
CA ALA A 189 9.04 -5.73 -13.51
C ALA A 189 9.09 -6.72 -12.34
N ILE A 190 10.26 -7.27 -12.06
CA ILE A 190 10.48 -8.20 -10.94
C ILE A 190 10.29 -7.48 -9.59
N CYS A 191 10.78 -6.25 -9.44
CA CYS A 191 10.56 -5.46 -8.23
C CYS A 191 9.07 -5.13 -7.98
N HIS A 192 8.35 -4.76 -9.03
CA HIS A 192 6.91 -4.52 -8.95
C HIS A 192 6.16 -5.80 -8.56
N TYR A 193 6.55 -6.95 -9.13
CA TYR A 193 5.99 -8.24 -8.75
C TYR A 193 6.27 -8.57 -7.28
N MET A 194 7.50 -8.41 -6.80
CA MET A 194 7.83 -8.60 -5.39
C MET A 194 6.96 -7.75 -4.45
N ASN A 195 6.78 -6.46 -4.79
CA ASN A 195 5.92 -5.57 -4.00
C ASN A 195 4.46 -6.02 -4.02
N ALA A 196 3.94 -6.46 -5.18
CA ALA A 196 2.58 -6.98 -5.31
C ALA A 196 2.38 -8.25 -4.46
N VAL A 197 3.33 -9.20 -4.50
CA VAL A 197 3.29 -10.41 -3.67
C VAL A 197 3.25 -10.05 -2.18
N ILE A 198 4.11 -9.14 -1.71
CA ILE A 198 4.12 -8.69 -0.31
C ILE A 198 2.81 -7.99 0.07
N ALA A 199 2.24 -7.17 -0.82
CA ALA A 199 1.00 -6.45 -0.57
C ALA A 199 -0.22 -7.38 -0.46
N THR A 200 -0.25 -8.46 -1.24
CA THR A 200 -1.33 -9.47 -1.22
C THR A 200 -1.18 -10.51 -0.12
N ALA A 201 -0.03 -10.58 0.54
CA ALA A 201 0.21 -11.53 1.62
C ALA A 201 -0.68 -11.24 2.84
N PRO A 202 -0.98 -12.27 3.67
CA PRO A 202 -1.70 -12.06 4.93
C PRO A 202 -1.05 -10.96 5.77
N LEU A 203 -1.88 -10.17 6.46
CA LEU A 203 -1.44 -9.00 7.25
C LEU A 203 -0.27 -9.31 8.19
N ARG A 204 -0.30 -10.49 8.84
CA ARG A 204 0.76 -10.98 9.73
C ARG A 204 2.08 -11.15 8.99
N THR A 205 2.09 -11.96 7.93
CA THR A 205 3.26 -12.21 7.10
C THR A 205 3.84 -10.91 6.53
N ARG A 206 2.97 -10.03 6.01
CA ARG A 206 3.39 -8.72 5.50
C ARG A 206 4.04 -7.86 6.58
N SER A 207 3.48 -7.85 7.79
CA SER A 207 4.00 -7.05 8.91
C SER A 207 5.34 -7.60 9.41
N ALA A 208 5.47 -8.92 9.51
CA ALA A 208 6.73 -9.58 9.83
C ALA A 208 7.83 -9.24 8.81
N LEU A 209 7.51 -9.26 7.51
CA LEU A 209 8.47 -8.95 6.45
C LEU A 209 8.88 -7.47 6.40
N LEU A 210 7.98 -6.54 6.74
CA LEU A 210 8.24 -5.10 6.62
C LEU A 210 8.82 -4.48 7.90
N GLY A 211 8.39 -4.95 9.07
CA GLY A 211 8.72 -4.35 10.37
C GLY A 211 9.22 -5.35 11.42
N GLY A 212 9.46 -6.60 11.03
CA GLY A 212 10.00 -7.62 11.92
C GLY A 212 8.99 -8.21 12.91
N PRO A 213 9.47 -9.03 13.88
CA PRO A 213 8.61 -9.76 14.80
C PRO A 213 7.75 -8.86 15.69
N GLU A 214 8.24 -7.66 16.05
CA GLU A 214 7.46 -6.69 16.82
C GLU A 214 6.28 -6.12 16.02
N ALA A 215 6.45 -5.88 14.72
CA ALA A 215 5.35 -5.45 13.87
C ALA A 215 4.30 -6.55 13.72
N GLU A 216 4.71 -7.81 13.59
CA GLU A 216 3.79 -8.94 13.62
C GLU A 216 3.03 -9.02 14.94
N ARG A 217 3.72 -8.87 16.09
CA ARG A 217 3.09 -8.87 17.41
C ARG A 217 2.03 -7.77 17.53
N LYS A 218 2.31 -6.56 17.03
CA LYS A 218 1.34 -5.46 16.98
C LYS A 218 0.09 -5.81 16.16
N THR A 219 0.20 -6.63 15.12
CA THR A 219 -1.00 -7.08 14.38
C THR A 219 -1.95 -7.95 15.19
N ARG A 220 -1.48 -8.63 16.27
CA ARG A 220 -2.35 -9.43 17.15
C ARG A 220 -3.28 -8.55 17.97
N THR A 221 -2.75 -7.46 18.51
CA THR A 221 -3.49 -6.51 19.35
C THR A 221 -4.38 -5.59 18.49
N GLY A 222 -4.15 -5.55 17.18
CA GLY A 222 -4.74 -4.60 16.26
C GLY A 222 -3.86 -3.34 16.18
N ASP A 223 -3.80 -2.76 14.98
CA ASP A 223 -3.10 -1.48 14.75
C ASP A 223 -3.93 -0.27 15.19
N GLY A 224 -5.12 -0.50 15.76
CA GLY A 224 -6.06 0.53 16.16
C GLY A 224 -6.63 1.31 14.98
N THR A 225 -6.52 0.88 13.73
CA THR A 225 -6.96 1.67 12.55
C THR A 225 -8.42 1.43 12.17
N ARG A 226 -8.99 0.26 12.49
CA ARG A 226 -10.41 -0.04 12.29
C ARG A 226 -11.26 0.44 13.47
N ARG A 227 -11.21 1.75 13.73
CA ARG A 227 -12.04 2.36 14.78
C ARG A 227 -13.46 2.56 14.23
N PRO A 228 -14.51 2.31 15.03
CA PRO A 228 -15.83 2.78 14.66
C PRO A 228 -15.80 4.31 14.48
N PRO A 229 -16.66 4.88 13.63
CA PRO A 229 -16.81 6.32 13.56
C PRO A 229 -17.29 6.84 14.93
N LEU A 230 -16.45 7.65 15.60
CA LEU A 230 -16.73 8.23 16.91
C LEU A 230 -17.15 9.70 16.75
N ARG A 231 -18.05 10.18 17.59
CA ARG A 231 -18.40 11.61 17.68
C ARG A 231 -17.26 12.40 18.31
N LEU A 232 -17.29 13.73 18.15
CA LEU A 232 -16.30 14.62 18.75
C LEU A 232 -16.25 14.42 20.28
N PHE A 233 -15.04 14.29 20.83
CA PHE A 233 -14.76 14.00 22.25
C PHE A 233 -15.34 12.70 22.82
N GLU A 234 -15.89 11.81 22.00
CA GLU A 234 -16.37 10.50 22.45
C GLU A 234 -15.22 9.59 22.93
N ARG A 235 -14.01 9.83 22.43
CA ARG A 235 -12.76 9.21 22.88
C ARG A 235 -11.65 10.24 22.94
N VAL A 236 -10.98 10.30 24.08
CA VAL A 236 -9.76 11.08 24.27
C VAL A 236 -8.62 10.08 24.46
N GLU A 237 -7.57 10.20 23.64
CA GLU A 237 -6.36 9.41 23.78
C GLU A 237 -5.29 10.30 24.41
N CYS A 238 -4.78 9.89 25.56
CA CYS A 238 -3.63 10.53 26.19
C CYS A 238 -2.37 9.85 25.67
N ASP A 239 -1.49 10.59 25.01
CA ASP A 239 -0.20 10.08 24.55
C ASP A 239 0.95 10.64 25.39
N ALA A 240 1.82 9.76 25.86
CA ALA A 240 2.96 10.14 26.67
C ALA A 240 4.16 10.40 25.76
N HIS A 241 4.67 11.64 25.80
CA HIS A 241 5.87 12.01 25.06
C HIS A 241 7.08 11.95 25.97
N LYS A 242 8.16 11.33 25.50
CA LYS A 242 9.44 11.39 26.19
C LYS A 242 9.99 12.82 26.06
N LEU A 243 10.06 13.52 27.18
CA LEU A 243 10.76 14.79 27.28
C LEU A 243 12.20 14.52 27.70
N ASP A 244 13.14 14.66 26.77
CA ASP A 244 14.57 14.62 27.06
C ASP A 244 15.00 15.95 27.68
N ALA A 245 14.72 16.12 28.97
CA ALA A 245 15.07 17.31 29.73
C ALA A 245 15.86 16.96 31.00
N ARG A 246 16.82 17.83 31.37
CA ARG A 246 17.51 17.77 32.66
C ARG A 246 16.73 18.61 33.65
N MET A 247 16.13 17.97 34.63
CA MET A 247 15.26 18.61 35.62
C MET A 247 15.91 18.53 37.01
N VAL A 248 15.83 19.59 37.80
CA VAL A 248 16.21 19.59 39.21
C VAL A 248 14.93 19.57 40.03
N VAL A 249 14.76 18.52 40.84
CA VAL A 249 13.65 18.44 41.80
C VAL A 249 14.16 18.90 43.15
N LEU A 250 13.64 20.01 43.66
CA LEU A 250 13.88 20.45 45.03
C LEU A 250 13.01 19.60 45.95
N VAL A 251 13.62 18.69 46.71
CA VAL A 251 12.91 17.93 47.75
C VAL A 251 13.03 18.71 49.06
N PRO A 252 11.92 19.26 49.62
CA PRO A 252 11.98 19.98 50.88
C PRO A 252 12.34 19.01 52.02
N SER A 253 13.42 19.29 52.75
CA SER A 253 13.76 18.50 53.94
C SER A 253 12.76 18.77 55.06
N THR A 254 12.07 17.75 55.56
CA THR A 254 11.19 17.83 56.73
C THR A 254 11.97 17.83 58.06
N ARG A 255 13.08 18.57 58.15
CA ARG A 255 13.76 18.80 59.44
C ARG A 255 13.37 20.17 59.98
N ARG A 256 12.48 20.15 60.99
CA ARG A 256 12.34 21.27 61.93
C ARG A 256 13.71 21.60 62.50
N LEU A 257 14.27 22.73 62.11
CA LEU A 257 15.45 23.31 62.74
C LEU A 257 15.08 23.66 64.19
N ARG A 258 15.54 22.87 65.16
CA ARG A 258 15.76 23.39 66.52
C ARG A 258 16.95 24.33 66.42
N ALA A 259 16.67 25.62 66.40
CA ALA A 259 17.68 26.65 66.55
C ALA A 259 18.36 26.50 67.92
N ALA A 260 19.65 26.25 67.93
CA ALA A 260 20.50 26.43 69.09
C ALA A 260 21.74 27.20 68.64
N GLY A 261 21.91 28.39 69.20
CA GLY A 261 23.23 28.92 69.54
C GLY A 261 24.00 29.69 68.48
N HIS A 262 23.77 31.01 68.47
CA HIS A 262 24.77 32.07 68.36
C HIS A 262 25.37 32.42 66.97
N PRO A 263 25.30 33.70 66.53
CA PRO A 263 25.97 34.17 65.32
C PRO A 263 27.43 34.59 65.63
N PRO A 264 28.41 34.31 64.76
CA PRO A 264 29.70 34.98 64.83
C PRO A 264 29.60 36.39 64.21
N PRO A 265 30.38 37.37 64.69
CA PRO A 265 30.24 38.76 64.31
C PRO A 265 30.78 39.04 62.91
N LEU A 266 30.14 40.02 62.26
CA LEU A 266 30.50 40.59 60.96
C LEU A 266 31.81 41.38 61.08
N GLY A 267 32.82 41.02 60.30
CA GLY A 267 34.04 41.82 60.21
C GLY A 267 34.95 41.40 59.06
N GLY A 268 35.14 42.33 58.10
CA GLY A 268 36.44 42.54 57.44
C GLY A 268 36.78 41.70 56.21
N ARG A 269 36.96 42.40 55.08
CA ARG A 269 37.32 41.91 53.74
C ARG A 269 38.67 41.16 53.63
N ALA A 270 38.68 40.32 52.59
CA ALA A 270 39.77 39.94 51.67
C ALA A 270 40.74 38.83 52.13
N ASP A 271 40.77 37.71 51.40
CA ASP A 271 41.78 37.53 50.36
C ASP A 271 41.37 36.45 49.34
N ARG A 272 41.59 36.75 48.06
CA ARG A 272 41.52 35.79 46.96
C ARG A 272 42.91 35.21 46.82
N SER A 273 42.99 33.88 46.80
CA SER A 273 44.12 33.03 46.36
C SER A 273 44.82 32.29 47.49
N ARG A 274 44.66 30.95 47.50
CA ARG A 274 45.76 29.99 47.34
C ARG A 274 45.24 28.55 47.49
N LEU A 275 45.65 27.73 46.52
CA LEU A 275 45.93 26.28 46.54
C LEU A 275 44.80 25.35 47.03
N ALA A 276 44.16 24.56 46.15
CA ALA A 276 44.69 23.36 45.50
C ALA A 276 45.12 22.23 46.47
N ARG A 277 44.52 21.06 46.23
CA ARG A 277 44.90 19.67 46.62
C ARG A 277 44.21 19.05 47.84
N HIS A 278 43.23 18.18 47.56
CA HIS A 278 43.21 16.73 47.84
C HIS A 278 41.74 16.25 47.79
N SER A 279 41.30 15.51 46.77
CA SER A 279 41.46 14.07 46.52
C SER A 279 40.24 13.24 46.98
N ARG A 280 39.78 12.38 46.04
CA ARG A 280 38.88 11.20 46.13
C ARG A 280 37.36 11.47 46.08
N LEU A 281 36.69 11.12 44.97
CA LEU A 281 36.13 9.77 44.64
C LEU A 281 35.14 9.33 45.73
N GLN A 282 33.86 9.11 45.46
CA GLN A 282 33.38 8.05 44.58
C GLN A 282 32.11 8.41 43.79
N LEU A 283 32.19 8.15 42.49
CA LEU A 283 31.08 7.83 41.61
C LEU A 283 30.66 6.38 41.90
N VAL A 284 29.42 6.13 42.30
CA VAL A 284 28.82 4.79 42.26
C VAL A 284 27.76 4.81 41.16
N LEU A 285 28.15 4.27 40.01
CA LEU A 285 27.23 3.73 39.01
C LEU A 285 26.81 2.34 39.49
N ALA A 286 25.50 2.14 39.65
CA ALA A 286 24.90 0.82 39.67
C ALA A 286 23.70 0.83 38.71
N THR A 287 23.84 -0.04 37.69
CA THR A 287 22.88 -0.53 36.69
C THR A 287 22.24 0.46 35.73
#